data_AF-A0A847I509-F1
#
_entry.id   AF-A0A847I509-F1
#
_cell.length_a   1.000
_cell.length_b   1.000
_cell.length_c   1.000
_cell.angle_alpha   90.00
_cell.angle_beta   90.00
_cell.angle_gamma   90.00
#
_symmetry.space_group_name_H-M   'P 1'
#
loop_
_entity.id
_entity.type
_entity.pdbx_description
1 polymer ?
#
loop_
_entity_poly.entity_id
_entity_poly.type
_entity_poly.pdbx_seq_one_letter_code
_entity_poly.pdbx_strand_id
1 'polypeptide(L)'
;VTWPEHVHVVDGTLRLASGNPDLAEVLGLLLDALDAARGRTNGAAACLGISAASLTRVLSEHHAAWAEANRIRQAAGLPSLRTPS
;
A
#
# COMPACT_ATOMS: atom_id res chain seq x y z
N VAL A 1 11.18 3.89 6.34
CA VAL A 1 10.71 4.76 5.24
C VAL A 1 10.55 6.17 5.77
N THR A 2 10.90 7.18 4.97
CA THR A 2 10.60 8.59 5.27
C THR A 2 9.33 8.94 4.53
N TRP A 3 8.28 9.33 5.25
CA TRP A 3 7.03 9.74 4.64
C TRP A 3 7.12 11.19 4.15
N PRO A 4 6.46 11.54 3.03
CA PRO A 4 6.29 12.92 2.60
C PRO A 4 5.62 13.80 3.65
N GLU A 5 5.83 15.11 3.56
CA GLU A 5 5.41 16.09 4.57
C GLU A 5 3.90 16.03 4.89
N HIS A 6 3.06 15.80 3.88
CA HIS A 6 1.61 15.81 4.03
C HIS A 6 1.03 14.44 4.42
N VAL A 7 1.87 13.50 4.86
CA VAL A 7 1.49 12.12 5.13
C VAL A 7 1.59 11.83 6.61
N HIS A 8 0.45 11.45 7.20
CA HIS A 8 0.37 11.13 8.61
C HIS A 8 0.09 9.64 8.82
N VAL A 9 0.93 9.01 9.63
CA VAL A 9 0.70 7.67 10.17
C VAL A 9 0.34 7.81 11.65
N VAL A 10 -0.86 7.36 12.01
CA VAL A 10 -1.36 7.38 13.39
C VAL A 10 -1.74 5.95 13.78
N ASP A 11 -1.13 5.42 14.83
CA ASP A 11 -1.34 4.04 15.31
C ASP A 11 -1.21 2.99 14.19
N GLY A 12 -0.20 3.15 13.32
CA GLY A 12 0.02 2.28 12.16
C GLY A 12 -1.02 2.42 11.06
N THR A 13 -1.86 3.46 11.10
CA THR A 13 -2.84 3.76 10.06
C THR A 13 -2.37 4.93 9.22
N LEU A 14 -2.15 4.67 7.93
CA LEU A 14 -1.84 5.68 6.91
C LEU A 14 -3.11 6.44 6.54
N ARG A 15 -3.16 7.73 6.86
CA ARG A 15 -4.27 8.61 6.47
C ARG A 15 -3.88 9.37 5.22
N LEU A 16 -4.50 8.99 4.09
CA LEU A 16 -4.22 9.57 2.78
C LEU A 16 -5.54 10.05 2.18
N ALA A 17 -5.69 11.36 2.04
CA ALA A 17 -6.86 11.94 1.38
C ALA A 17 -6.65 11.94 -0.14
N SER A 18 -7.73 11.85 -0.92
CA SER A 18 -7.67 11.88 -2.39
C SER A 18 -7.08 13.18 -2.96
N GLY A 19 -7.17 14.29 -2.22
CA GLY A 19 -6.56 15.58 -2.58
C GLY A 19 -5.14 15.80 -2.06
N ASN A 20 -4.50 14.77 -1.49
CA ASN A 20 -3.13 14.90 -0.98
C ASN A 20 -2.15 15.12 -2.15
N PRO A 21 -1.30 16.16 -2.13
CA PRO A 21 -0.34 16.42 -3.21
C PRO A 21 0.67 15.28 -3.40
N ASP A 22 0.96 14.53 -2.34
CA ASP A 22 1.93 13.44 -2.32
C ASP A 22 1.28 12.07 -2.66
N LEU A 23 0.01 12.05 -3.09
CA LEU A 23 -0.76 10.81 -3.32
C LEU A 23 -0.02 9.84 -4.25
N ALA A 24 0.47 10.32 -5.39
CA ALA A 24 1.13 9.46 -6.37
C ALA A 24 2.44 8.86 -5.82
N GLU A 25 3.22 9.67 -5.09
CA GLU A 25 4.46 9.23 -4.44
C GLU A 25 4.19 8.19 -3.36
N VAL A 26 3.17 8.42 -2.52
CA VAL A 26 2.77 7.47 -1.48
C VAL A 26 2.31 6.15 -2.09
N LEU A 27 1.48 6.17 -3.13
CA LEU A 27 1.04 4.95 -3.81
C LEU A 27 2.23 4.18 -4.42
N GLY A 28 3.20 4.89 -5.01
CA GLY A 28 4.45 4.30 -5.47
C GLY A 28 5.21 3.60 -4.35
N LEU A 29 5.43 4.27 -3.22
CA LEU A 29 6.10 3.71 -2.05
C LEU A 29 5.40 2.46 -1.50
N LEU A 30 4.06 2.45 -1.49
CA LEU A 30 3.29 1.27 -1.08
C LEU A 30 3.53 0.07 -2.01
N LEU A 31 3.58 0.32 -3.31
CA LEU A 31 3.78 -0.71 -4.33
C LEU A 31 5.23 -1.22 -4.34
N ASP A 32 6.22 -0.33 -4.20
CA ASP A 32 7.63 -0.69 -4.08
C ASP A 32 7.88 -1.55 -2.84
N ALA A 33 7.28 -1.20 -1.70
CA ALA A 33 7.37 -2.01 -0.49
C ALA A 33 6.69 -3.38 -0.67
N LEU A 34 5.59 -3.44 -1.43
CA LEU A 34 4.90 -4.69 -1.74
C LEU A 34 5.74 -5.59 -2.64
N ASP A 35 6.38 -5.03 -3.67
CA ASP A 35 7.27 -5.76 -4.57
C ASP A 35 8.52 -6.26 -3.83
N ALA A 36 9.16 -5.40 -3.02
CA ALA A 36 10.29 -5.77 -2.16
C ALA A 36 9.93 -6.89 -1.16
N ALA A 37 8.69 -6.93 -0.68
CA ALA A 37 8.17 -8.00 0.18
C ALA A 37 7.71 -9.26 -0.58
N ARG A 38 7.93 -9.33 -1.90
CA ARG A 38 7.45 -10.38 -2.80
C ARG A 38 5.94 -10.59 -2.69
N GLY A 39 5.18 -9.49 -2.78
CA GLY A 39 3.72 -9.50 -2.72
C GLY A 39 3.11 -9.76 -1.33
N ARG A 40 3.92 -9.93 -0.28
CA ARG A 40 3.42 -10.17 1.08
C ARG A 40 3.06 -8.86 1.77
N THR A 41 1.77 -8.61 1.94
CA THR A 41 1.21 -7.40 2.58
C THR A 41 1.74 -7.16 3.99
N ASN A 42 1.86 -8.20 4.81
CA ASN A 42 2.43 -8.07 6.17
C ASN A 42 3.90 -7.62 6.16
N GLY A 43 4.71 -8.13 5.22
CA GLY A 43 6.11 -7.74 5.10
C GLY A 43 6.26 -6.30 4.59
N ALA A 44 5.44 -5.93 3.60
CA ALA A 44 5.40 -4.57 3.05
C ALA A 44 4.99 -3.56 4.13
N ALA A 45 3.92 -3.85 4.85
CA ALA A 45 3.39 -2.98 5.89
C ALA A 45 4.39 -2.80 7.06
N ALA A 46 5.06 -3.88 7.48
CA ALA A 46 6.12 -3.81 8.48
C ALA A 46 7.29 -2.91 8.05
N CYS A 47 7.71 -2.98 6.78
CA CYS A 47 8.74 -2.11 6.22
C CYS A 47 8.34 -0.61 6.25
N LEU A 48 7.05 -0.35 6.04
CA LEU A 48 6.47 1.00 6.00
C LEU A 48 6.08 1.54 7.37
N GLY A 49 6.13 0.72 8.43
CA GLY A 49 5.66 1.11 9.77
C GLY A 49 4.15 1.30 9.85
N ILE A 50 3.37 0.61 9.01
CA ILE A 50 1.90 0.66 8.98
C ILE A 50 1.32 -0.75 9.17
N SER A 51 0.01 -0.82 9.41
CA SER A 51 -0.71 -2.10 9.44
C SER A 51 -1.00 -2.62 8.03
N ALA A 52 -1.03 -3.94 7.87
CA ALA A 52 -1.39 -4.57 6.60
C ALA A 52 -2.83 -4.23 6.18
N ALA A 53 -3.73 -4.01 7.15
CA ALA A 53 -5.08 -3.53 6.90
C ALA A 53 -5.06 -2.11 6.31
N SER A 54 -4.26 -1.19 6.86
CA SER A 54 -4.13 0.15 6.31
C SER A 54 -3.52 0.15 4.90
N LEU A 55 -2.49 -0.66 4.66
CA LEU A 55 -1.90 -0.82 3.33
C LEU A 55 -2.95 -1.30 2.32
N THR A 56 -3.70 -2.35 2.67
CA THR A 56 -4.73 -2.93 1.80
C THR A 56 -5.85 -1.94 1.53
N ARG A 57 -6.32 -1.23 2.57
CA ARG A 57 -7.36 -0.21 2.45
C ARG A 57 -6.95 0.89 1.48
N VAL A 58 -5.78 1.52 1.69
CA VAL A 58 -5.31 2.61 0.82
C VAL A 58 -5.15 2.14 -0.62
N LEU A 59 -4.53 0.97 -0.87
CA LEU A 59 -4.42 0.45 -2.23
C LEU A 59 -5.79 0.17 -2.87
N SER A 60 -6.77 -0.32 -2.10
CA SER A 60 -8.12 -0.62 -2.61
C SER A 60 -8.95 0.61 -2.95
N GLU A 61 -8.67 1.75 -2.31
CA GLU A 61 -9.34 3.03 -2.61
C GLU A 61 -8.93 3.60 -3.98
N HIS A 62 -7.85 3.10 -4.58
CA HIS A 62 -7.31 3.55 -5.86
C HIS A 62 -7.20 2.40 -6.88
N HIS A 63 -8.11 2.36 -7.86
CA HIS A 63 -8.25 1.24 -8.81
C HIS A 63 -6.94 0.83 -9.51
N ALA A 64 -6.14 1.80 -9.98
CA ALA A 64 -4.86 1.51 -10.64
C ALA A 64 -3.84 0.89 -9.67
N ALA A 65 -3.74 1.41 -8.44
CA ALA A 65 -2.86 0.86 -7.43
C ALA A 65 -3.30 -0.54 -6.98
N TRP A 66 -4.62 -0.78 -6.90
CA TRP A 66 -5.17 -2.09 -6.58
C TRP A 66 -4.85 -3.14 -7.65
N ALA A 67 -5.03 -2.79 -8.92
CA ALA A 67 -4.69 -3.66 -10.04
C ALA A 67 -3.19 -4.02 -10.02
N GLU A 68 -2.34 -3.02 -9.78
CA GLU A 68 -0.90 -3.22 -9.71
C GLU A 68 -0.46 -4.07 -8.51
N ALA A 69 -1.04 -3.84 -7.33
CA ALA A 69 -0.80 -4.67 -6.16
C ALA A 69 -1.13 -6.15 -6.41
N ASN A 70 -2.24 -6.42 -7.12
CA ASN A 70 -2.61 -7.78 -7.50
C ASN A 70 -1.68 -8.37 -8.56
N ARG A 71 -1.19 -7.57 -9.51
CA ARG A 71 -0.16 -7.98 -10.47
C ARG A 71 1.13 -8.42 -9.76
N ILE A 72 1.63 -7.60 -8.83
CA ILE A 72 2.81 -7.91 -8.01
C ILE A 72 2.62 -9.23 -7.24
N ARG A 73 1.45 -9.41 -6.62
CA ARG A 73 1.14 -10.65 -5.89
C ARG A 73 1.11 -11.88 -6.79
N GLN A 74 0.47 -11.79 -7.95
CA GLN A 74 0.42 -12.90 -8.90
C GLN A 74 1.82 -13.25 -9.43
N ALA A 75 2.67 -12.24 -9.71
CA ALA A 75 4.06 -12.45 -10.11
C ALA A 75 4.89 -13.16 -9.02
N ALA A 76 4.53 -12.98 -7.75
CA ALA A 76 5.12 -13.68 -6.61
C ALA A 76 4.46 -15.06 -6.31
N GLY A 77 3.52 -15.53 -7.13
CA GLY A 77 2.80 -16.79 -6.93
C GLY A 77 1.76 -16.75 -5.81
N LEU A 78 1.33 -15.56 -5.39
CA LEU A 78 0.32 -15.35 -4.36
C LEU A 78 -1.06 -15.08 -4.97
N PRO A 79 -2.15 -15.48 -4.30
CA PRO A 79 -3.50 -15.16 -4.77
C PRO A 79 -3.74 -13.65 -4.73
N SER A 80 -4.55 -13.14 -5.66
CA SER A 80 -5.03 -11.75 -5.63
C SER A 80 -5.70 -11.42 -4.30
N LEU A 81 -5.56 -10.18 -3.86
CA LEU A 81 -6.35 -9.63 -2.76
C LEU A 81 -7.82 -9.54 -3.20
N ARG A 82 -8.72 -9.85 -2.27
CA ARG A 82 -10.16 -9.65 -2.47
C ARG A 82 -10.47 -8.19 -2.14
N THR A 83 -11.33 -7.56 -2.94
CA THR A 83 -11.83 -6.23 -2.62
C THR A 83 -12.48 -6.29 -1.23
N PRO A 84 -12.08 -5.42 -0.28
CA PRO A 84 -12.76 -5.34 1.01
C PRO A 84 -14.23 -4.97 0.76
N SER A 85 -15.13 -5.83 1.25
CA SER A 85 -16.59 -5.65 1.23
C SER A 85 -17.05 -4.59 2.22
#